data_AF-A0A7F5R9N7-F1
#
_entry.id   AF-A0A7F5R9N7-F1
#
_cell.length_a   1.000
_cell.length_b   1.000
_cell.length_c   1.000
_cell.angle_alpha   90.00
_cell.angle_beta   90.00
_cell.angle_gamma   90.00
#
_symmetry.space_group_name_H-M   'P 1'
#
loop_
_entity.id
_entity.type
_entity.pdbx_description
1 polymer ?
#
loop_
_entity_poly.entity_id
_entity_poly.type
_entity_poly.pdbx_seq_one_letter_code
_entity_poly.pdbx_strand_id
1 'polypeptide(L)'
;MKYVIFASLIAVLAAETAVKAPPPEPEPTPATNASTTPVPTTHAPTTLAPTTKAPTTLPPTTKTPITLPPTTKTPTTLPPTTKTSTTAAPTPPPTSTPVPPAPSPSPFPPANPGDPSTGLWSMHYGDTNSSCVILKAAIQIEFPYTENNKSSRGLVNVPTNATVEGDCKEDDKTLTLMWYYKNDTTNTTKNSLIIEFEESKDKYQVKQIKVNINPKITFADYNGTEPIVLIYNHTHFTTSSSKSYKCDKEQTLNLTENSNVTVGYLHIWHTQFQAFHNSSSQEFESAEDCEPISTSDVVPLAVGCALAALVIIVLVAYLIGRKRAQARGYLSI
;
A
#
# COMPACT_ATOMS: atom_id res chain seq x y z
N MET A 1 -43.10 39.37 -21.03
CA MET A 1 -43.46 39.09 -19.62
C MET A 1 -43.00 37.68 -19.26
N LYS A 2 -41.73 37.49 -18.89
CA LYS A 2 -41.19 36.21 -18.36
C LYS A 2 -40.00 36.57 -17.47
N TYR A 3 -40.29 37.00 -16.24
CA TYR A 3 -39.33 37.36 -15.19
C TYR A 3 -39.99 37.15 -13.82
N VAL A 4 -40.43 35.94 -13.49
CA VAL A 4 -40.85 35.59 -12.11
C VAL A 4 -40.70 34.08 -11.86
N ILE A 5 -39.53 33.48 -12.10
CA ILE A 5 -39.25 32.11 -11.59
C ILE A 5 -37.74 31.98 -11.36
N PHE A 6 -37.15 32.67 -10.38
CA PHE A 6 -35.77 32.38 -9.93
C PHE A 6 -35.46 32.96 -8.53
N ALA A 7 -36.44 32.97 -7.62
CA ALA A 7 -36.26 33.51 -6.26
C ALA A 7 -36.90 32.65 -5.17
N SER A 8 -36.95 31.32 -5.35
CA SER A 8 -37.56 30.43 -4.35
C SER A 8 -36.83 29.11 -4.25
N LEU A 9 -35.54 29.15 -3.92
CA LEU A 9 -34.80 27.95 -3.50
C LEU A 9 -33.62 28.28 -2.57
N ILE A 10 -33.81 29.22 -1.64
CA ILE A 10 -32.92 29.41 -0.47
C ILE A 10 -33.82 29.68 0.74
N ALA A 11 -34.38 28.60 1.28
CA ALA A 11 -34.88 28.50 2.64
C ALA A 11 -35.55 27.12 2.76
N VAL A 12 -35.00 26.27 3.62
CA VAL A 12 -35.54 25.03 4.20
C VAL A 12 -34.47 23.95 4.06
N LEU A 13 -33.60 23.87 5.07
CA LEU A 13 -32.99 22.65 5.62
C LEU A 13 -32.08 23.06 6.78
N ALA A 14 -32.71 23.56 7.84
CA ALA A 14 -32.18 23.52 9.19
C ALA A 14 -33.25 22.81 10.02
N ALA A 15 -33.14 21.50 10.12
CA ALA A 15 -33.91 20.70 11.04
C ALA A 15 -32.90 19.84 11.81
N GLU A 16 -32.67 20.24 13.05
CA GLU A 16 -31.96 19.46 14.06
C GLU A 16 -32.64 18.09 14.22
N THR A 17 -31.87 17.03 14.03
CA THR A 17 -32.22 15.71 14.55
C THR A 17 -31.45 15.48 15.84
N ALA A 18 -32.09 15.81 16.97
CA ALA A 18 -31.68 15.34 18.28
C ALA A 18 -31.90 13.82 18.34
N VAL A 19 -30.80 13.05 18.27
CA VAL A 19 -30.82 11.60 18.47
C VAL A 19 -30.97 11.34 19.97
N LYS A 20 -32.18 10.92 20.37
CA LYS A 20 -32.50 10.44 21.72
C LYS A 20 -31.80 9.09 21.94
N ALA A 21 -30.94 9.03 22.96
CA ALA A 21 -30.26 7.81 23.37
C ALA A 21 -31.27 6.70 23.78
N PRO A 22 -31.00 5.42 23.43
CA PRO A 22 -31.79 4.30 23.92
C PRO A 22 -31.59 4.08 25.44
N PRO A 23 -32.61 3.55 26.15
CA PRO A 23 -32.54 3.32 27.59
C PRO A 23 -31.53 2.22 27.96
N PRO A 24 -30.94 2.26 29.17
CA PRO A 24 -30.00 1.25 29.62
C PRO A 24 -30.67 -0.12 29.79
N GLU A 25 -30.04 -1.14 29.21
CA GLU A 25 -30.41 -2.55 29.34
C GLU A 25 -30.10 -3.06 30.76
N PRO A 26 -30.95 -3.90 31.38
CA PRO A 26 -30.77 -4.34 32.76
C PRO A 26 -29.58 -5.29 32.92
N GLU A 27 -28.77 -4.98 33.92
CA GLU A 27 -27.63 -5.74 34.42
C GLU A 27 -28.04 -7.17 34.86
N PRO A 28 -27.30 -8.23 34.49
CA PRO A 28 -27.61 -9.58 34.94
C PRO A 28 -27.19 -9.80 36.40
N THR A 29 -28.16 -10.16 37.23
CA THR A 29 -28.02 -10.57 38.64
C THR A 29 -27.04 -11.75 38.80
N PRO A 30 -26.24 -11.82 39.89
CA PRO A 30 -25.33 -12.94 40.11
C PRO A 30 -26.12 -14.20 40.49
N ALA A 31 -26.09 -15.22 39.63
CA ALA A 31 -26.55 -16.56 39.99
C ALA A 31 -25.44 -17.28 40.77
N THR A 32 -25.65 -17.44 42.08
CA THR A 32 -24.90 -18.36 42.93
C THR A 32 -25.18 -19.80 42.49
N ASN A 33 -24.20 -20.48 41.88
CA ASN A 33 -24.26 -21.92 41.68
C ASN A 33 -23.24 -22.62 42.59
N ALA A 34 -23.79 -23.52 43.40
CA ALA A 34 -23.10 -24.32 44.37
C ALA A 34 -22.10 -25.28 43.72
N SER A 35 -20.98 -25.44 44.40
CA SER A 35 -19.94 -26.43 44.16
C SER A 35 -20.49 -27.86 44.28
N THR A 36 -20.44 -28.63 43.20
CA THR A 36 -20.44 -30.10 43.25
C THR A 36 -19.32 -30.64 42.37
N THR A 37 -18.34 -31.24 43.04
CA THR A 37 -17.22 -31.99 42.48
C THR A 37 -17.71 -33.29 41.84
N PRO A 38 -17.42 -33.59 40.57
CA PRO A 38 -17.44 -34.96 40.07
C PRO A 38 -16.04 -35.58 40.15
N VAL A 39 -16.02 -36.78 40.73
CA VAL A 39 -14.91 -37.74 40.81
C VAL A 39 -14.38 -38.08 39.41
N PRO A 40 -13.05 -38.24 39.20
CA PRO A 40 -12.52 -38.65 37.91
C PRO A 40 -12.73 -40.16 37.69
N THR A 41 -13.55 -40.52 36.71
CA THR A 41 -13.67 -41.89 36.20
C THR A 41 -12.74 -42.08 35.02
N THR A 42 -11.69 -42.88 35.22
CA THR A 42 -10.73 -43.28 34.20
C THR A 42 -11.40 -44.22 33.18
N HIS A 43 -11.57 -43.78 31.94
CA HIS A 43 -11.90 -44.66 30.82
C HIS A 43 -10.68 -44.80 29.90
N ALA A 44 -10.25 -46.05 29.70
CA ALA A 44 -9.17 -46.42 28.78
C ALA A 44 -9.55 -46.09 27.32
N PRO A 45 -8.60 -45.67 26.47
CA PRO A 45 -8.87 -45.42 25.07
C PRO A 45 -9.02 -46.74 24.30
N THR A 46 -10.20 -46.97 23.72
CA THR A 46 -10.44 -48.02 22.73
C THR A 46 -10.00 -47.51 21.35
N THR A 47 -8.87 -48.02 20.87
CA THR A 47 -8.36 -47.77 19.51
C THR A 47 -9.26 -48.48 18.48
N LEU A 48 -9.96 -47.71 17.64
CA LEU A 48 -10.59 -48.25 16.43
C LEU A 48 -9.61 -48.09 15.24
N ALA A 49 -9.35 -49.20 14.55
CA ALA A 49 -8.50 -49.23 13.36
C ALA A 49 -9.12 -48.46 12.19
N PRO A 50 -8.33 -47.70 11.40
CA PRO A 50 -8.84 -47.02 10.22
C PRO A 50 -9.13 -48.03 9.10
N THR A 51 -10.36 -48.00 8.59
CA THR A 51 -10.76 -48.73 7.38
C THR A 51 -10.48 -47.84 6.16
N THR A 52 -9.40 -48.17 5.45
CA THR A 52 -9.01 -47.51 4.20
C THR A 52 -9.89 -48.01 3.07
N LYS A 53 -10.76 -47.14 2.51
CA LYS A 53 -11.38 -47.40 1.20
C LYS A 53 -10.40 -46.97 0.10
N ALA A 54 -10.16 -47.87 -0.85
CA ALA A 54 -9.33 -47.61 -2.03
C ALA A 54 -9.96 -46.52 -2.93
N PRO A 55 -9.17 -45.61 -3.51
CA PRO A 55 -9.67 -44.61 -4.45
C PRO A 55 -9.89 -45.24 -5.84
N THR A 56 -11.11 -45.10 -6.37
CA THR A 56 -11.43 -45.42 -7.76
C THR A 56 -11.04 -44.24 -8.65
N THR A 57 -9.92 -44.36 -9.36
CA THR A 57 -9.50 -43.41 -10.41
C THR A 57 -10.24 -43.67 -11.72
N LEU A 58 -10.98 -42.67 -12.21
CA LEU A 58 -11.46 -42.61 -13.59
C LEU A 58 -10.34 -42.12 -14.52
N PRO A 59 -10.22 -42.64 -15.76
CA PRO A 59 -9.17 -42.24 -16.70
C PRO A 59 -9.40 -40.83 -17.26
N PRO A 60 -8.34 -40.05 -17.55
CA PRO A 60 -8.46 -38.72 -18.13
C PRO A 60 -8.89 -38.81 -19.60
N THR A 61 -9.91 -38.03 -19.97
CA THR A 61 -10.35 -37.86 -21.35
C THR A 61 -9.55 -36.73 -21.99
N THR A 62 -8.57 -37.08 -22.81
CA THR A 62 -7.77 -36.15 -23.61
C THR A 62 -8.62 -35.59 -24.75
N LYS A 63 -8.92 -34.28 -24.72
CA LYS A 63 -9.42 -33.55 -25.89
C LYS A 63 -8.26 -32.87 -26.61
N THR A 64 -8.07 -33.25 -27.86
CA THR A 64 -7.06 -32.72 -28.78
C THR A 64 -7.29 -31.21 -29.07
N PRO A 65 -6.27 -30.36 -29.06
CA PRO A 65 -6.42 -28.95 -29.46
C PRO A 65 -6.65 -28.83 -30.98
N ILE A 66 -7.70 -28.11 -31.36
CA ILE A 66 -7.93 -27.70 -32.75
C ILE A 66 -7.22 -26.36 -32.97
N THR A 67 -6.12 -26.38 -33.71
CA THR A 67 -5.35 -25.20 -34.10
C THR A 67 -5.97 -24.57 -35.36
N LEU A 68 -6.51 -23.35 -35.27
CA LEU A 68 -6.87 -22.56 -36.45
C LEU A 68 -5.63 -21.85 -37.04
N PRO A 69 -5.50 -21.75 -38.37
CA PRO A 69 -4.36 -21.09 -39.02
C PRO A 69 -4.43 -19.56 -38.89
N PRO A 70 -3.29 -18.86 -38.89
CA PRO A 70 -3.25 -17.41 -38.79
C PRO A 70 -3.67 -16.76 -40.10
N THR A 71 -4.60 -15.81 -40.03
CA THR A 71 -5.02 -15.00 -41.18
C THR A 71 -4.16 -13.74 -41.26
N THR A 72 -3.16 -13.75 -42.14
CA THR A 72 -2.32 -12.59 -42.47
C THR A 72 -3.10 -11.63 -43.37
N LYS A 73 -3.41 -10.42 -42.89
CA LYS A 73 -3.93 -9.32 -43.73
C LYS A 73 -2.77 -8.44 -44.21
N THR A 74 -2.61 -8.38 -45.54
CA THR A 74 -1.64 -7.54 -46.25
C THR A 74 -1.98 -6.05 -46.09
N PRO A 75 -1.01 -5.15 -45.85
CA PRO A 75 -1.26 -3.71 -45.86
C PRO A 75 -1.48 -3.22 -47.29
N THR A 76 -2.61 -2.53 -47.53
CA THR A 76 -2.89 -1.85 -48.79
C THR A 76 -2.34 -0.42 -48.71
N THR A 77 -1.31 -0.13 -49.50
CA THR A 77 -0.71 1.19 -49.66
C THR A 77 -1.48 1.99 -50.71
N LEU A 78 -2.07 3.13 -50.32
CA LEU A 78 -2.61 4.11 -51.28
C LEU A 78 -1.50 5.10 -51.71
N PRO A 79 -1.51 5.55 -52.98
CA PRO A 79 -0.52 6.49 -53.50
C PRO A 79 -0.77 7.93 -53.00
N PRO A 80 0.28 8.77 -52.86
CA PRO A 80 0.13 10.15 -52.46
C PRO A 80 -0.37 11.01 -53.62
N THR A 81 -1.43 11.77 -53.40
CA THR A 81 -1.91 12.80 -54.32
C THR A 81 -1.26 14.13 -53.97
N THR A 82 -0.32 14.57 -54.81
CA THR A 82 0.29 15.90 -54.76
C THR A 82 -0.75 16.96 -55.17
N LYS A 83 -1.15 17.82 -54.24
CA LYS A 83 -1.87 19.07 -54.56
C LYS A 83 -0.93 20.25 -54.34
N THR A 84 -0.62 20.94 -55.43
CA THR A 84 0.09 22.21 -55.48
C THR A 84 -0.76 23.29 -54.82
N SER A 85 -0.23 23.93 -53.78
CA SER A 85 -0.86 25.03 -53.05
C SER A 85 0.05 26.25 -53.11
N THR A 86 -0.30 27.20 -53.97
CA THR A 86 0.22 28.56 -53.99
C THR A 86 -0.58 29.39 -52.97
N THR A 87 0.08 30.24 -52.17
CA THR A 87 -0.35 31.62 -51.79
C THR A 87 -0.11 32.00 -50.30
N ALA A 88 0.39 33.23 -50.16
CA ALA A 88 0.44 34.17 -49.03
C ALA A 88 1.55 34.02 -47.97
N ALA A 89 2.32 35.12 -47.86
CA ALA A 89 3.34 35.36 -46.84
C ALA A 89 2.72 35.47 -45.43
N PRO A 90 3.37 34.92 -44.39
CA PRO A 90 2.89 35.05 -43.01
C PRO A 90 3.37 36.36 -42.38
N THR A 91 2.41 37.12 -41.83
CA THR A 91 2.63 38.19 -40.86
C THR A 91 3.25 37.60 -39.57
N PRO A 92 4.25 38.25 -38.95
CA PRO A 92 4.88 37.71 -37.74
C PRO A 92 3.89 37.68 -36.55
N PRO A 93 3.89 36.59 -35.75
CA PRO A 93 3.09 36.50 -34.52
C PRO A 93 3.66 37.40 -33.40
N PRO A 94 2.84 37.84 -32.43
CA PRO A 94 3.31 38.60 -31.29
C PRO A 94 4.21 37.74 -30.39
N THR A 95 5.35 38.31 -30.01
CA THR A 95 6.33 37.73 -29.09
C THR A 95 5.69 37.43 -27.73
N SER A 96 5.53 36.14 -27.41
CA SER A 96 5.27 35.69 -26.04
C SER A 96 6.59 35.54 -25.29
N THR A 97 6.67 36.20 -24.14
CA THR A 97 7.75 36.03 -23.18
C THR A 97 7.76 34.57 -22.68
N PRO A 98 8.90 33.87 -22.68
CA PRO A 98 8.96 32.51 -22.17
C PRO A 98 8.69 32.51 -20.67
N VAL A 99 7.67 31.74 -20.26
CA VAL A 99 7.47 31.38 -18.85
C VAL A 99 8.70 30.60 -18.40
N PRO A 100 9.30 30.90 -17.24
CA PRO A 100 10.44 30.16 -16.72
C PRO A 100 10.11 28.67 -16.66
N PRO A 101 11.02 27.77 -17.06
CA PRO A 101 10.81 26.33 -16.88
C PRO A 101 10.57 26.05 -15.40
N ALA A 102 9.50 25.31 -15.09
CA ALA A 102 9.28 24.77 -13.76
C ALA A 102 10.56 24.06 -13.29
N PRO A 103 10.97 24.22 -12.01
CA PRO A 103 12.14 23.53 -11.51
C PRO A 103 11.94 22.03 -11.71
N SER A 104 12.83 21.43 -12.50
CA SER A 104 12.95 19.98 -12.63
C SER A 104 13.06 19.39 -11.21
N PRO A 105 12.34 18.30 -10.88
CA PRO A 105 12.50 17.64 -9.59
C PRO A 105 13.98 17.29 -9.46
N SER A 106 14.62 17.90 -8.46
CA SER A 106 16.04 17.72 -8.20
C SER A 106 16.33 16.23 -8.14
N PRO A 107 17.39 15.73 -8.81
CA PRO A 107 17.86 14.38 -8.59
C PRO A 107 18.08 14.24 -7.07
N PHE A 108 17.49 13.19 -6.51
CA PHE A 108 17.63 12.82 -5.11
C PHE A 108 19.13 12.89 -4.75
N PRO A 109 19.51 13.50 -3.60
CA PRO A 109 20.91 13.54 -3.20
C PRO A 109 21.49 12.11 -3.24
N PRO A 110 22.76 11.95 -3.67
CA PRO A 110 23.38 10.63 -3.70
C PRO A 110 23.30 10.01 -2.31
N ALA A 111 22.70 8.82 -2.22
CA ALA A 111 22.54 8.09 -0.97
C ALA A 111 23.87 8.04 -0.20
N ASN A 112 23.86 8.43 1.06
CA ASN A 112 25.04 8.37 1.89
C ASN A 112 25.43 6.89 2.05
N PRO A 113 26.72 6.49 2.12
CA PRO A 113 27.11 5.08 2.22
C PRO A 113 26.57 4.32 3.45
N GLY A 114 25.96 5.03 4.40
CA GLY A 114 25.26 4.45 5.57
C GLY A 114 23.75 4.26 5.39
N ASP A 115 23.14 4.87 4.36
CA ASP A 115 21.70 4.79 4.14
C ASP A 115 21.31 3.42 3.57
N PRO A 116 20.14 2.86 3.95
CA PRO A 116 19.70 1.60 3.40
C PRO A 116 19.33 1.75 1.92
N SER A 117 19.68 0.74 1.12
CA SER A 117 19.31 0.68 -0.30
C SER A 117 17.94 0.03 -0.48
N THR A 118 17.15 0.53 -1.43
CA THR A 118 15.85 -0.07 -1.75
C THR A 118 16.01 -1.43 -2.43
N GLY A 119 15.53 -2.48 -1.78
CA GLY A 119 15.41 -3.82 -2.35
C GLY A 119 14.03 -4.08 -2.95
N LEU A 120 13.95 -5.13 -3.76
CA LEU A 120 12.70 -5.72 -4.26
C LEU A 120 12.78 -7.22 -4.03
N TRP A 121 11.92 -7.73 -3.16
CA TRP A 121 11.85 -9.14 -2.77
C TRP A 121 10.48 -9.69 -3.09
N SER A 122 10.42 -10.93 -3.54
CA SER A 122 9.19 -11.59 -3.93
C SER A 122 9.19 -13.04 -3.49
N MET A 123 8.12 -13.43 -2.79
CA MET A 123 7.88 -14.79 -2.34
C MET A 123 6.85 -15.47 -3.24
N HIS A 124 7.15 -16.69 -3.69
CA HIS A 124 6.35 -17.40 -4.67
C HIS A 124 5.65 -18.62 -4.08
N TYR A 125 4.49 -18.96 -4.64
CA TYR A 125 3.85 -20.23 -4.33
C TYR A 125 4.76 -21.38 -4.76
N GLY A 126 4.96 -22.39 -3.92
CA GLY A 126 5.93 -23.46 -4.20
C GLY A 126 5.67 -24.26 -5.49
N ASP A 127 4.42 -24.25 -5.98
CA ASP A 127 3.98 -25.03 -7.14
C ASP A 127 3.72 -24.18 -8.40
N THR A 128 3.85 -22.84 -8.30
CA THR A 128 3.59 -21.92 -9.42
C THR A 128 4.62 -20.78 -9.47
N ASN A 129 4.75 -20.11 -10.62
CA ASN A 129 5.56 -18.89 -10.71
C ASN A 129 4.82 -17.64 -10.24
N SER A 130 3.66 -17.79 -9.59
CA SER A 130 2.93 -16.64 -9.03
C SER A 130 3.55 -16.24 -7.70
N SER A 131 3.72 -14.94 -7.48
CA SER A 131 4.16 -14.39 -6.19
C SER A 131 2.98 -14.17 -5.26
N CYS A 132 3.10 -14.58 -4.00
CA CYS A 132 2.10 -14.38 -2.96
C CYS A 132 2.36 -13.12 -2.14
N VAL A 133 3.63 -12.72 -2.00
CA VAL A 133 4.04 -11.48 -1.34
C VAL A 133 5.12 -10.81 -2.18
N ILE A 134 4.98 -9.52 -2.45
CA ILE A 134 6.01 -8.67 -3.05
C ILE A 134 6.28 -7.51 -2.09
N LEU A 135 7.55 -7.22 -1.84
CA LEU A 135 8.00 -6.11 -0.99
C LEU A 135 9.09 -5.32 -1.71
N LYS A 136 8.88 -4.02 -1.84
CA LYS A 136 9.87 -3.03 -2.25
C LYS A 136 10.08 -2.06 -1.11
N ALA A 137 11.28 -1.97 -0.56
CA ALA A 137 11.58 -1.06 0.55
C ALA A 137 13.08 -0.89 0.74
N ALA A 138 13.51 0.24 1.32
CA ALA A 138 14.80 0.35 2.00
C ALA A 138 14.56 0.15 3.51
N ILE A 139 15.35 -0.69 4.16
CA ILE A 139 15.10 -1.10 5.55
C ILE A 139 16.38 -0.99 6.38
N GLN A 140 16.27 -0.35 7.53
CA GLN A 140 17.31 -0.27 8.56
C GLN A 140 16.73 -0.66 9.92
N ILE A 141 17.48 -1.45 10.66
CA ILE A 141 17.11 -1.96 11.98
C ILE A 141 18.03 -1.31 13.00
N GLU A 142 17.44 -0.67 14.01
CA GLU A 142 18.11 -0.17 15.19
C GLU A 142 17.80 -1.08 16.38
N PHE A 143 18.82 -1.64 17.01
CA PHE A 143 18.66 -2.60 18.10
C PHE A 143 19.57 -2.26 19.29
N PRO A 144 19.16 -2.61 20.52
CA PRO A 144 19.95 -2.33 21.70
C PRO A 144 21.09 -3.35 21.80
N TYR A 145 22.27 -2.93 22.25
CA TYR A 145 23.31 -3.85 22.67
C TYR A 145 24.06 -3.30 23.89
N THR A 146 24.75 -4.16 24.63
CA THR A 146 25.55 -3.74 25.78
C THR A 146 27.02 -3.81 25.44
N GLU A 147 27.72 -2.70 25.62
CA GLU A 147 29.16 -2.57 25.40
C GLU A 147 29.80 -2.01 26.67
N ASN A 148 30.79 -2.71 27.24
CA ASN A 148 31.49 -2.25 28.45
C ASN A 148 30.54 -1.85 29.62
N ASN A 149 29.46 -2.63 29.83
CA ASN A 149 28.39 -2.35 30.82
C ASN A 149 27.57 -1.07 30.56
N LYS A 150 27.61 -0.52 29.35
CA LYS A 150 26.77 0.59 28.91
C LYS A 150 25.83 0.13 27.80
N SER A 151 24.58 0.61 27.84
CA SER A 151 23.63 0.36 26.76
C SER A 151 23.93 1.28 25.58
N SER A 152 24.12 0.68 24.41
CA SER A 152 24.41 1.31 23.12
C SER A 152 23.39 0.85 22.07
N ARG A 153 23.40 1.47 20.89
CA ARG A 153 22.45 1.23 19.81
C ARG A 153 23.18 0.84 18.54
N GLY A 154 22.85 -0.33 18.01
CA GLY A 154 23.42 -0.84 16.78
C GLY A 154 22.50 -0.59 15.60
N LEU A 155 23.08 -0.32 14.43
CA LEU A 155 22.36 -0.11 13.18
C LEU A 155 22.78 -1.17 12.16
N VAL A 156 21.80 -1.82 11.53
CA VAL A 156 22.04 -2.76 10.45
C VAL A 156 21.05 -2.55 9.31
N ASN A 157 21.56 -2.45 8.09
CA ASN A 157 20.74 -2.32 6.89
C ASN A 157 20.41 -3.73 6.36
N VAL A 158 19.17 -3.91 5.89
CA VAL A 158 18.79 -5.14 5.19
C VAL A 158 19.35 -5.07 3.77
N PRO A 159 20.16 -6.03 3.34
CA PRO A 159 20.79 -5.98 2.03
C PRO A 159 19.82 -6.37 0.92
N THR A 160 19.94 -5.74 -0.24
CA THR A 160 19.05 -5.98 -1.40
C THR A 160 19.16 -7.40 -1.94
N ASN A 161 20.28 -8.09 -1.71
CA ASN A 161 20.52 -9.49 -2.09
C ASN A 161 20.21 -10.49 -0.96
N ALA A 162 19.44 -10.12 0.06
CA ALA A 162 18.96 -11.04 1.08
C ALA A 162 18.24 -12.25 0.44
N THR A 163 18.44 -13.43 1.02
CA THR A 163 17.73 -14.64 0.63
C THR A 163 16.28 -14.55 1.07
N VAL A 164 15.36 -14.88 0.16
CA VAL A 164 13.91 -14.86 0.43
C VAL A 164 13.44 -16.27 0.76
N GLU A 165 12.80 -16.41 1.91
CA GLU A 165 12.12 -17.62 2.38
C GLU A 165 10.71 -17.25 2.89
N GLY A 166 9.88 -18.22 3.25
CA GLY A 166 8.55 -17.98 3.82
C GLY A 166 7.53 -19.06 3.46
N ASP A 167 6.27 -18.72 3.61
CA ASP A 167 5.13 -19.59 3.36
C ASP A 167 3.99 -18.85 2.64
N CYS A 168 3.51 -19.46 1.56
CA CYS A 168 2.36 -18.99 0.79
C CYS A 168 1.14 -19.93 0.87
N LYS A 169 1.27 -21.11 1.51
CA LYS A 169 0.28 -22.18 1.55
C LYS A 169 -0.64 -22.10 2.76
N GLU A 170 -0.14 -21.59 3.88
CA GLU A 170 -0.93 -21.32 5.08
C GLU A 170 -1.93 -20.18 4.88
N ASP A 171 -2.88 -20.01 5.81
CA ASP A 171 -3.84 -18.90 5.78
C ASP A 171 -3.10 -17.55 5.82
N ASP A 172 -2.12 -17.42 6.72
CA ASP A 172 -1.22 -16.27 6.78
C ASP A 172 -0.08 -16.41 5.76
N LYS A 173 0.31 -15.29 5.15
CA LYS A 173 1.43 -15.24 4.21
C LYS A 173 2.66 -14.70 4.89
N THR A 174 3.80 -15.34 4.69
CA THR A 174 5.05 -14.92 5.34
C THR A 174 6.14 -14.63 4.33
N LEU A 175 6.84 -13.51 4.54
CA LEU A 175 8.04 -13.13 3.81
C LEU A 175 9.19 -13.04 4.81
N THR A 176 10.20 -13.88 4.62
CA THR A 176 11.41 -13.91 5.44
C THR A 176 12.60 -13.49 4.60
N LEU A 177 13.25 -12.40 4.99
CA LEU A 177 14.52 -11.96 4.42
C LEU A 177 15.65 -12.42 5.33
N MET A 178 16.60 -13.18 4.79
CA MET A 178 17.76 -13.68 5.52
C MET A 178 19.07 -13.14 4.93
N TRP A 179 19.99 -12.72 5.78
CA TRP A 179 21.29 -12.28 5.33
C TRP A 179 22.39 -12.54 6.38
N TYR A 180 23.61 -12.67 5.88
CA TYR A 180 24.80 -12.74 6.71
C TYR A 180 25.31 -11.34 7.00
N TYR A 181 25.87 -11.16 8.20
CA TYR A 181 26.60 -9.94 8.50
C TYR A 181 28.03 -10.01 7.93
N LYS A 182 28.56 -8.85 7.51
CA LYS A 182 29.87 -8.75 6.84
C LYS A 182 30.94 -9.50 7.64
N ASN A 183 31.74 -10.30 6.93
CA ASN A 183 32.87 -11.11 7.43
C ASN A 183 32.56 -12.48 8.08
N ASP A 184 31.31 -12.96 8.07
CA ASP A 184 31.06 -14.37 8.43
C ASP A 184 31.47 -15.31 7.27
N THR A 185 32.74 -15.72 7.26
CA THR A 185 33.27 -16.76 6.36
C THR A 185 32.72 -18.16 6.66
N THR A 186 32.04 -18.36 7.79
CA THR A 186 31.50 -19.66 8.19
C THR A 186 30.06 -19.90 7.75
N ASN A 187 29.34 -18.86 7.27
CA ASN A 187 27.93 -18.94 6.86
C ASN A 187 26.99 -19.58 7.91
N THR A 188 27.37 -19.57 9.18
CA THR A 188 26.62 -20.30 10.22
C THR A 188 25.61 -19.44 10.95
N THR A 189 25.76 -18.12 10.93
CA THR A 189 24.87 -17.20 11.66
C THR A 189 24.20 -16.18 10.74
N LYS A 190 22.88 -16.29 10.62
CA LYS A 190 22.05 -15.42 9.77
C LYS A 190 21.23 -14.45 10.62
N ASN A 191 21.13 -13.22 10.17
CA ASN A 191 20.06 -12.31 10.59
C ASN A 191 18.81 -12.63 9.79
N SER A 192 17.63 -12.37 10.37
CA SER A 192 16.37 -12.49 9.65
C SER A 192 15.37 -11.40 9.99
N LEU A 193 14.62 -10.97 8.98
CA LEU A 193 13.44 -10.12 9.08
C LEU A 193 12.25 -10.91 8.54
N ILE A 194 11.26 -11.17 9.37
CA ILE A 194 10.07 -11.95 9.06
C ILE A 194 8.87 -11.01 9.12
N ILE A 195 8.08 -10.96 8.05
CA ILE A 195 6.85 -10.20 7.97
C ILE A 195 5.72 -11.18 7.72
N GLU A 196 4.76 -11.19 8.63
CA GLU A 196 3.57 -12.03 8.58
C GLU A 196 2.38 -11.15 8.19
N PHE A 197 1.61 -11.60 7.19
CA PHE A 197 0.41 -10.94 6.70
C PHE A 197 -0.80 -11.82 6.96
N GLU A 198 -1.88 -11.19 7.42
CA GLU A 198 -3.18 -11.83 7.59
C GLU A 198 -4.20 -11.16 6.66
N GLU A 199 -5.16 -11.95 6.18
CA GLU A 199 -6.29 -11.47 5.39
C GLU A 199 -7.59 -11.57 6.20
N SER A 200 -8.38 -10.51 6.17
CA SER A 200 -9.71 -10.47 6.77
C SER A 200 -10.70 -9.85 5.79
N LYS A 201 -11.60 -10.70 5.27
CA LYS A 201 -12.61 -10.33 4.26
C LYS A 201 -11.95 -9.84 2.96
N ASP A 202 -12.03 -8.53 2.69
CA ASP A 202 -11.53 -7.90 1.46
C ASP A 202 -10.29 -7.02 1.71
N LYS A 203 -9.60 -7.24 2.84
CA LYS A 203 -8.42 -6.47 3.26
C LYS A 203 -7.36 -7.40 3.83
N TYR A 204 -6.10 -7.05 3.64
CA TYR A 204 -4.98 -7.64 4.37
C TYR A 204 -4.27 -6.58 5.20
N GLN A 205 -3.48 -7.04 6.17
CA GLN A 205 -2.63 -6.18 6.98
C GLN A 205 -1.37 -6.92 7.42
N VAL A 206 -0.41 -6.17 7.95
CA VAL A 206 0.73 -6.76 8.65
C VAL A 206 0.24 -7.25 10.01
N LYS A 207 0.32 -8.56 10.22
CA LYS A 207 0.00 -9.22 11.50
C LYS A 207 1.13 -9.03 12.49
N GLN A 208 2.36 -9.29 12.05
CA GLN A 208 3.55 -9.21 12.88
C GLN A 208 4.79 -8.96 12.03
N ILE A 209 5.75 -8.21 12.58
CA ILE A 209 7.13 -8.18 12.08
C ILE A 209 8.04 -8.70 13.19
N LYS A 210 8.90 -9.65 12.86
CA LYS A 210 9.88 -10.23 13.77
C LYS A 210 11.27 -10.06 13.19
N VAL A 211 12.17 -9.52 13.99
CA VAL A 211 13.56 -9.27 13.65
C VAL A 211 14.42 -10.13 14.56
N ASN A 212 15.29 -10.95 13.97
CA ASN A 212 16.29 -11.73 14.70
C ASN A 212 17.67 -11.20 14.29
N ILE A 213 18.35 -10.55 15.21
CA ILE A 213 19.72 -10.05 15.03
C ILE A 213 20.67 -10.82 15.93
N ASN A 214 21.77 -11.32 15.40
CA ASN A 214 22.85 -11.81 16.23
C ASN A 214 23.85 -10.65 16.49
N PRO A 215 24.01 -10.17 17.74
CA PRO A 215 24.87 -9.02 18.00
C PRO A 215 26.35 -9.39 18.08
N LYS A 216 26.68 -10.66 18.40
CA LYS A 216 28.05 -11.18 18.45
C LYS A 216 28.78 -11.03 17.12
N ILE A 217 28.02 -11.04 16.03
CA ILE A 217 28.54 -10.83 14.68
C ILE A 217 28.54 -9.36 14.28
N THR A 218 27.75 -8.50 14.92
CA THR A 218 27.62 -7.08 14.57
C THR A 218 28.64 -6.19 15.29
N PHE A 219 28.98 -6.52 16.54
CA PHE A 219 29.96 -5.79 17.35
C PHE A 219 30.96 -6.77 17.98
N ALA A 220 32.26 -6.54 17.74
CA ALA A 220 33.33 -7.40 18.23
C ALA A 220 33.37 -7.52 19.77
N ASP A 221 32.86 -6.51 20.47
CA ASP A 221 32.87 -6.41 21.93
C ASP A 221 31.56 -6.89 22.60
N TYR A 222 30.65 -7.52 21.84
CA TYR A 222 29.43 -8.10 22.41
C TYR A 222 29.72 -9.43 23.12
N ASN A 223 29.51 -9.45 24.43
CA ASN A 223 29.76 -10.62 25.28
C ASN A 223 28.57 -11.61 25.35
N GLY A 224 27.44 -11.32 24.71
CA GLY A 224 26.30 -12.23 24.66
C GLY A 224 26.40 -13.28 23.55
N THR A 225 25.72 -14.40 23.72
CA THR A 225 25.65 -15.50 22.74
C THR A 225 24.27 -15.67 22.10
N GLU A 226 23.24 -15.06 22.67
CA GLU A 226 21.87 -15.21 22.20
C GLU A 226 21.52 -14.14 21.15
N PRO A 227 20.72 -14.50 20.12
CA PRO A 227 20.17 -13.54 19.19
C PRO A 227 19.15 -12.64 19.90
N ILE A 228 19.17 -11.36 19.56
CA ILE A 228 18.15 -10.41 19.97
C ILE A 228 16.95 -10.60 19.07
N VAL A 229 15.79 -10.81 19.68
CA VAL A 229 14.51 -10.98 18.99
C VAL A 229 13.63 -9.78 19.29
N LEU A 230 13.38 -8.97 18.27
CA LEU A 230 12.55 -7.78 18.35
C LEU A 230 11.24 -8.00 17.59
N ILE A 231 10.12 -7.57 18.17
CA ILE A 231 8.79 -7.82 17.62
C ILE A 231 8.03 -6.50 17.48
N TYR A 232 7.31 -6.39 16.37
CA TYR A 232 6.24 -5.42 16.15
C TYR A 232 4.94 -6.20 15.94
N ASN A 233 3.97 -6.02 16.84
CA ASN A 233 2.70 -6.75 16.84
C ASN A 233 1.47 -5.85 16.67
N HIS A 234 1.67 -4.64 16.16
CA HIS A 234 0.57 -3.71 15.92
C HIS A 234 -0.04 -3.92 14.54
N THR A 235 -1.37 -3.94 14.48
CA THR A 235 -2.14 -4.04 13.23
C THR A 235 -2.18 -2.68 12.52
N HIS A 236 -1.08 -2.32 11.86
CA HIS A 236 -1.01 -1.18 10.96
C HIS A 236 -0.98 -1.67 9.50
N PHE A 237 -0.95 -0.74 8.54
CA PHE A 237 -0.78 -1.05 7.11
C PHE A 237 -1.94 -1.81 6.47
N THR A 238 -3.16 -1.66 7.01
CA THR A 238 -4.37 -2.26 6.43
C THR A 238 -4.58 -1.74 5.00
N THR A 239 -4.74 -2.65 4.06
CA THR A 239 -4.85 -2.37 2.63
C THR A 239 -5.91 -3.27 2.01
N SER A 240 -6.63 -2.80 1.00
CA SER A 240 -7.55 -3.65 0.22
C SER A 240 -6.82 -4.81 -0.47
N SER A 241 -7.43 -6.00 -0.50
CA SER A 241 -6.81 -7.21 -1.09
C SER A 241 -6.48 -7.11 -2.59
N SER A 242 -7.17 -6.21 -3.31
CA SER A 242 -6.90 -5.90 -4.72
C SER A 242 -5.89 -4.77 -4.95
N LYS A 243 -5.24 -4.25 -3.90
CA LYS A 243 -4.35 -3.09 -3.95
C LYS A 243 -2.99 -3.39 -3.33
N SER A 244 -2.02 -2.54 -3.62
CA SER A 244 -0.72 -2.52 -2.92
C SER A 244 -0.70 -1.40 -1.88
N TYR A 245 -0.05 -1.61 -0.75
CA TYR A 245 0.26 -0.53 0.19
C TYR A 245 1.45 0.27 -0.34
N LYS A 246 1.43 1.60 -0.29
CA LYS A 246 2.57 2.45 -0.68
C LYS A 246 2.84 3.56 0.34
N CYS A 247 4.11 3.80 0.66
CA CYS A 247 4.53 4.90 1.50
C CYS A 247 5.93 5.39 1.08
N ASP A 248 6.00 6.60 0.53
CA ASP A 248 7.28 7.17 0.08
C ASP A 248 8.11 7.76 1.25
N LYS A 249 7.45 8.12 2.37
CA LYS A 249 8.08 8.69 3.56
C LYS A 249 8.74 7.62 4.43
N GLU A 250 9.65 8.06 5.29
CA GLU A 250 10.20 7.22 6.36
C GLU A 250 9.11 6.83 7.36
N GLN A 251 9.06 5.54 7.69
CA GLN A 251 8.23 4.99 8.74
C GLN A 251 9.12 4.38 9.81
N THR A 252 8.92 4.80 11.06
CA THR A 252 9.64 4.25 12.21
C THR A 252 8.68 3.41 13.04
N LEU A 253 8.96 2.11 13.14
CA LEU A 253 8.16 1.18 13.93
C LEU A 253 8.88 0.85 15.22
N ASN A 254 8.15 0.95 16.33
CA ASN A 254 8.65 0.67 17.66
C ASN A 254 8.70 -0.83 17.88
N LEU A 255 9.89 -1.39 18.05
CA LEU A 255 10.08 -2.82 18.30
C LEU A 255 10.26 -3.09 19.79
N THR A 256 9.68 -4.19 20.27
CA THR A 256 9.77 -4.62 21.67
C THR A 256 10.47 -5.96 21.83
N GLU A 257 11.01 -6.24 23.02
CA GLU A 257 11.66 -7.51 23.39
C GLU A 257 11.02 -8.05 24.66
N ASN A 258 10.30 -9.19 24.55
CA ASN A 258 9.66 -9.95 25.66
C ASN A 258 8.81 -9.16 26.68
N SER A 259 8.57 -7.88 26.40
CA SER A 259 7.93 -6.88 27.24
C SER A 259 7.22 -5.88 26.33
N ASN A 260 6.39 -5.00 26.88
CA ASN A 260 5.74 -3.94 26.11
C ASN A 260 6.58 -2.66 26.02
N VAL A 261 7.88 -2.75 26.30
CA VAL A 261 8.80 -1.62 26.25
C VAL A 261 9.49 -1.59 24.89
N THR A 262 9.48 -0.43 24.24
CA THR A 262 10.22 -0.21 23.00
C THR A 262 11.71 -0.21 23.30
N VAL A 263 12.42 -1.17 22.71
CA VAL A 263 13.87 -1.32 22.88
C VAL A 263 14.61 -1.27 21.57
N GLY A 264 13.92 -1.25 20.42
CA GLY A 264 14.52 -1.07 19.10
C GLY A 264 13.58 -0.36 18.14
N TYR A 265 14.08 0.00 16.96
CA TYR A 265 13.31 0.64 15.91
C TYR A 265 13.53 -0.05 14.57
N LEU A 266 12.46 -0.16 13.78
CA LEU A 266 12.54 -0.54 12.37
C LEU A 266 12.24 0.71 11.54
N HIS A 267 13.23 1.16 10.80
CA HIS A 267 13.09 2.27 9.85
C HIS A 267 12.90 1.72 8.45
N ILE A 268 11.85 2.19 7.78
CA ILE A 268 11.45 1.72 6.44
C ILE A 268 11.18 2.93 5.55
N TRP A 269 11.78 2.97 4.37
CA TRP A 269 11.60 4.03 3.37
C TRP A 269 11.16 3.45 2.03
N HIS A 270 10.45 4.27 1.24
CA HIS A 270 10.00 3.92 -0.12
C HIS A 270 9.27 2.58 -0.16
N THR A 271 8.45 2.34 0.86
CA THR A 271 7.75 1.09 1.09
C THR A 271 6.66 0.92 0.06
N GLN A 272 6.66 -0.19 -0.67
CA GLN A 272 5.51 -0.67 -1.39
C GLN A 272 5.42 -2.18 -1.24
N PHE A 273 4.29 -2.69 -0.75
CA PHE A 273 4.11 -4.13 -0.62
C PHE A 273 2.71 -4.56 -1.00
N GLN A 274 2.60 -5.82 -1.38
CA GLN A 274 1.33 -6.47 -1.65
C GLN A 274 1.41 -7.91 -1.19
N ALA A 275 0.49 -8.29 -0.31
CA ALA A 275 0.31 -9.66 0.15
C ALA A 275 -0.88 -10.30 -0.55
N PHE A 276 -0.98 -11.62 -0.51
CA PHE A 276 -2.00 -12.42 -1.20
C PHE A 276 -2.05 -12.13 -2.71
N HIS A 277 -0.92 -11.72 -3.26
CA HIS A 277 -0.77 -11.48 -4.68
C HIS A 277 -0.91 -12.80 -5.45
N ASN A 278 -1.39 -12.76 -6.69
CA ASN A 278 -1.53 -13.96 -7.51
C ASN A 278 -1.25 -13.64 -8.98
N SER A 279 -0.11 -13.01 -9.22
CA SER A 279 0.45 -12.81 -10.56
C SER A 279 1.88 -13.33 -10.64
N SER A 280 2.28 -13.66 -11.86
CA SER A 280 3.67 -13.97 -12.19
C SER A 280 4.52 -12.72 -12.45
N SER A 281 3.91 -11.54 -12.51
CA SER A 281 4.64 -10.27 -12.56
C SER A 281 5.14 -9.88 -11.17
N GLN A 282 6.27 -9.16 -11.12
CA GLN A 282 6.72 -8.44 -9.93
C GLN A 282 6.14 -7.02 -9.88
N GLU A 283 5.00 -6.82 -10.53
CA GLU A 283 4.33 -5.53 -10.63
C GLU A 283 3.29 -5.42 -9.53
N PHE A 284 3.22 -4.24 -8.93
CA PHE A 284 2.22 -3.94 -7.92
C PHE A 284 0.90 -3.57 -8.57
N GLU A 285 -0.20 -3.99 -7.96
CA GLU A 285 -1.52 -3.46 -8.26
C GLU A 285 -1.63 -1.99 -7.82
N SER A 286 -2.76 -1.36 -8.14
CA SER A 286 -3.02 0.04 -7.77
C SER A 286 -2.71 0.33 -6.30
N ALA A 287 -1.97 1.40 -6.05
CA ALA A 287 -1.47 1.73 -4.71
C ALA A 287 -2.52 2.43 -3.83
N GLU A 288 -2.54 2.06 -2.56
CA GLU A 288 -3.17 2.77 -1.45
C GLU A 288 -2.07 3.43 -0.63
N ASP A 289 -2.00 4.76 -0.70
CA ASP A 289 -0.96 5.51 -0.02
C ASP A 289 -1.20 5.56 1.49
N CYS A 290 -0.11 5.52 2.25
CA CYS A 290 -0.09 5.54 3.71
C CYS A 290 -0.65 6.80 4.35
N GLU A 291 -0.71 7.90 3.59
CA GLU A 291 -1.31 9.15 4.02
C GLU A 291 -2.63 9.33 3.28
N PRO A 292 -3.74 9.56 4.00
CA PRO A 292 -4.95 10.01 3.33
C PRO A 292 -4.60 11.32 2.61
N ILE A 293 -5.00 11.44 1.33
CA ILE A 293 -4.90 12.69 0.56
C ILE A 293 -5.41 13.81 1.48
N SER A 294 -4.49 14.65 1.96
CA SER A 294 -4.77 15.62 3.01
C SER A 294 -5.91 16.53 2.56
N THR A 295 -7.08 16.39 3.18
CA THR A 295 -8.27 17.20 2.92
C THR A 295 -8.04 18.68 3.22
N SER A 296 -6.97 19.02 3.96
CA SER A 296 -6.58 20.41 4.28
C SER A 296 -6.14 21.22 3.05
N ASP A 297 -5.58 20.60 2.01
CA ASP A 297 -5.25 21.30 0.75
C ASP A 297 -6.39 21.24 -0.28
N VAL A 298 -7.30 20.26 -0.12
CA VAL A 298 -8.50 20.13 -0.94
C VAL A 298 -9.48 21.29 -0.70
N VAL A 299 -9.61 21.77 0.54
CA VAL A 299 -10.53 22.87 0.88
C VAL A 299 -10.11 24.19 0.20
N PRO A 300 -8.87 24.69 0.32
CA PRO A 300 -8.43 25.88 -0.41
C PRO A 300 -8.55 25.74 -1.94
N LEU A 301 -8.26 24.57 -2.49
CA LEU A 301 -8.40 24.29 -3.93
C LEU A 301 -9.87 24.37 -4.39
N ALA A 302 -10.78 23.77 -3.64
CA ALA A 302 -12.21 23.80 -3.92
C ALA A 302 -12.77 25.23 -3.85
N VAL A 303 -12.36 26.01 -2.85
CA VAL A 303 -12.74 27.42 -2.72
C VAL A 303 -12.19 28.24 -3.89
N GLY A 304 -10.95 27.99 -4.32
CA GLY A 304 -10.35 28.65 -5.49
C GLY A 304 -11.13 28.38 -6.78
N CYS A 305 -11.49 27.12 -7.05
CA CYS A 305 -12.30 26.74 -8.20
C CYS A 305 -13.70 27.38 -8.19
N ALA A 306 -14.34 27.44 -7.03
CA ALA A 306 -15.67 28.05 -6.88
C ALA A 306 -15.64 29.56 -7.17
N LEU A 307 -14.64 30.28 -6.64
CA LEU A 307 -14.48 31.71 -6.89
C LEU A 307 -14.17 32.01 -8.36
N ALA A 308 -13.31 31.22 -9.01
CA ALA A 308 -13.00 31.37 -10.42
C ALA A 308 -14.23 31.18 -11.31
N ALA A 309 -15.04 30.14 -11.04
CA ALA A 309 -16.28 29.89 -11.76
C ALA A 309 -17.28 31.05 -11.63
N LEU A 310 -17.42 31.62 -10.43
CA LEU A 310 -18.30 32.76 -10.17
C LEU A 310 -17.88 33.99 -10.99
N VAL A 311 -16.58 34.31 -11.00
CA VAL A 311 -16.04 35.43 -11.79
C VAL A 311 -16.32 35.25 -13.28
N ILE A 312 -16.12 34.04 -13.82
CA ILE A 312 -16.42 33.74 -15.23
C ILE A 312 -17.90 33.96 -15.54
N ILE A 313 -18.81 33.47 -14.68
CA ILE A 313 -20.25 33.64 -14.85
C ILE A 313 -20.62 35.13 -14.87
N VAL A 314 -20.07 35.94 -13.95
CA VAL A 314 -20.32 37.38 -13.89
C VAL A 314 -19.81 38.07 -15.16
N LEU A 315 -18.62 37.71 -15.65
CA LEU A 315 -18.08 38.28 -16.89
C LEU A 315 -18.93 37.93 -18.10
N VAL A 316 -19.38 36.68 -18.23
CA VAL A 316 -20.29 36.26 -19.32
C VAL A 316 -21.61 37.01 -19.25
N ALA A 317 -22.22 37.10 -18.07
CA ALA A 317 -23.46 37.85 -17.87
C ALA A 317 -23.28 39.34 -18.21
N TYR A 318 -22.16 39.94 -17.79
CA TYR A 318 -21.81 41.32 -18.13
C TYR A 318 -21.64 41.52 -19.64
N LEU A 319 -20.93 40.62 -20.33
CA LEU A 319 -20.74 40.71 -21.78
C LEU A 319 -22.06 40.57 -22.55
N ILE A 320 -22.95 39.66 -22.13
CA ILE A 320 -24.28 39.51 -22.73
C ILE A 320 -25.13 40.76 -22.46
N GLY A 321 -25.11 41.27 -21.23
CA GLY A 321 -25.81 42.50 -20.85
C GLY A 321 -25.33 43.72 -21.64
N ARG A 322 -24.01 43.88 -21.76
CA ARG A 322 -23.37 44.94 -22.54
C ARG A 322 -23.73 44.84 -24.03
N LYS A 323 -23.68 43.64 -24.63
CA LYS A 323 -24.10 43.44 -26.02
C LYS A 323 -25.58 43.79 -26.24
N ARG A 324 -26.47 43.42 -25.31
CA ARG A 324 -27.90 43.80 -25.39
C ARG A 324 -28.14 45.30 -25.20
N ALA A 325 -27.41 45.96 -24.33
CA ALA A 325 -27.52 47.40 -24.14
C ALA A 325 -27.09 48.17 -25.40
N GLN A 326 -25.99 47.75 -26.04
CA GLN A 326 -25.54 48.34 -27.30
C GLN A 326 -26.54 48.11 -28.46
N ALA A 327 -27.21 46.96 -28.51
CA ALA A 327 -28.24 46.67 -29.51
C ALA A 327 -29.54 47.49 -29.35
N ARG A 328 -29.80 48.05 -28.16
CA ARG A 328 -30.99 48.88 -27.88
C ARG A 328 -30.75 50.39 -28.09
N GLY A 329 -29.52 50.82 -28.32
CA GLY A 329 -29.14 52.23 -28.49
C GLY A 329 -29.32 52.84 -29.90
N TYR A 330 -29.79 52.06 -30.88
CA TYR A 330 -29.97 52.52 -32.28
C TYR A 330 -31.45 52.77 -32.68
N LEU A 331 -32.32 53.01 -31.70
CA LEU A 331 -33.69 53.51 -31.94
C LEU A 331 -33.88 54.82 -31.15
N SER A 332 -33.17 55.86 -31.56
CA SER A 332 -33.59 57.24 -31.35
C SER A 332 -34.11 57.76 -32.69
N ILE A 333 -35.30 58.37 -32.61
CA ILE A 333 -36.00 59.09 -33.68
C ILE A 333 -35.12 60.13 -34.38
#